data_AF-A0A8K0NU25-F1
#
_entry.id   AF-A0A8K0NU25-F1
#
_cell.length_a   1.000
_cell.length_b   1.000
_cell.length_c   1.000
_cell.angle_alpha   90.00
_cell.angle_beta   90.00
_cell.angle_gamma   90.00
#
_symmetry.space_group_name_H-M   'P 1'
#
loop_
_entity.id
_entity.type
_entity.pdbx_description
1 polymer ?
#
loop_
_entity_poly.entity_id
_entity_poly.type
_entity_poly.pdbx_seq_one_letter_code
_entity_poly.pdbx_strand_id
1 'polypeptide(L)'
;MTENGTITRTGRRRSSINRITCESREESTVLVIYSGGTIGMQSNAEGALEPACNKLASHIRKLPFLHDEDYFRRRSGESVKRAITNEFVLPEVLGRKRRVLYTLLEYDPLLDSSNMTMDEWICLAEDIKLPIFEPRSDAKDNLLESIIIAGNYVIPEVTICFGRKLFRGNRTIKMDAIGLNAFDSPCYGPLAKLGIDIE
;
A
#
# COMPACT_ATOMS: atom_id res chain seq x y z
N MET A 1 -49.69 50.46 -36.20
CA MET A 1 -50.57 49.40 -35.69
C MET A 1 -49.69 48.25 -35.22
N THR A 2 -49.80 47.90 -33.92
CA THR A 2 -49.35 46.68 -33.21
C THR A 2 -47.86 46.30 -33.30
N GLU A 3 -47.01 46.60 -32.31
CA GLU A 3 -46.78 45.91 -31.00
C GLU A 3 -46.45 44.41 -31.07
N ASN A 4 -45.29 44.06 -30.50
CA ASN A 4 -44.97 42.86 -29.70
C ASN A 4 -43.58 43.14 -29.08
N GLY A 5 -43.46 43.64 -27.85
CA GLY A 5 -43.41 42.83 -26.61
C GLY A 5 -42.13 41.96 -26.60
N THR A 6 -41.17 42.03 -25.66
CA THR A 6 -41.38 41.86 -24.20
C THR A 6 -40.04 42.04 -23.44
N ILE A 7 -39.98 43.06 -22.56
CA ILE A 7 -39.60 43.05 -21.13
C ILE A 7 -38.32 42.32 -20.63
N THR A 8 -37.32 43.14 -20.27
CA THR A 8 -36.47 43.22 -19.05
C THR A 8 -35.94 41.98 -18.30
N ARG A 9 -34.65 42.00 -17.89
CA ARG A 9 -34.21 42.38 -16.52
C ARG A 9 -32.69 42.34 -16.34
N THR A 10 -32.20 43.40 -15.69
CA THR A 10 -30.87 43.60 -15.12
C THR A 10 -30.51 42.52 -14.07
N GLY A 11 -29.25 42.09 -14.03
CA GLY A 11 -28.79 41.10 -13.06
C GLY A 11 -27.27 40.98 -12.91
N ARG A 12 -26.73 41.67 -11.89
CA ARG A 12 -25.54 41.35 -11.07
C ARG A 12 -24.28 40.79 -11.76
N ARG A 13 -23.23 41.63 -11.81
CA ARG A 13 -21.82 41.19 -11.78
C ARG A 13 -21.61 40.28 -10.55
N ARG A 14 -21.36 38.98 -10.78
CA ARG A 14 -20.85 38.09 -9.74
C ARG A 14 -19.34 38.25 -9.64
N SER A 15 -18.90 39.01 -8.65
CA SER A 15 -17.65 38.75 -7.95
C SER A 15 -17.85 37.51 -7.06
N SER A 16 -17.15 36.44 -7.35
CA SER A 16 -16.98 35.30 -6.45
C SER A 16 -15.59 34.76 -6.72
N ILE A 17 -14.62 35.25 -5.94
CA ILE A 17 -14.10 34.57 -4.74
C ILE A 17 -13.26 33.37 -5.17
N ASN A 18 -11.95 33.54 -4.99
CA ASN A 18 -10.92 32.51 -4.88
C ASN A 18 -11.31 31.15 -5.43
N ARG A 19 -10.95 30.89 -6.70
CA ARG A 19 -10.50 29.54 -7.04
C ARG A 19 -9.29 29.28 -6.15
N ILE A 20 -9.53 28.65 -5.00
CA ILE A 20 -8.54 27.79 -4.38
C ILE A 20 -8.14 26.84 -5.50
N THR A 21 -6.98 27.09 -6.11
CA THR A 21 -6.31 26.09 -6.92
C THR A 21 -5.91 25.00 -5.94
N CYS A 22 -6.85 24.12 -5.63
CA CYS A 22 -6.48 22.78 -5.23
C CYS A 22 -5.80 22.23 -6.48
N GLU A 23 -4.47 22.26 -6.51
CA GLU A 23 -3.71 21.48 -7.48
C GLU A 23 -4.32 20.09 -7.44
N SER A 24 -5.03 19.67 -8.50
CA SER A 24 -5.53 18.31 -8.60
C SER A 24 -4.31 17.41 -8.83
N ARG A 25 -3.57 17.16 -7.75
CA ARG A 25 -2.49 16.17 -7.70
C ARG A 25 -3.13 14.85 -8.13
N GLU A 26 -2.57 14.22 -9.15
CA GLU A 26 -3.10 12.96 -9.66
C GLU A 26 -3.05 11.93 -8.53
N GLU A 27 -4.18 11.29 -8.24
CA GLU A 27 -4.28 10.25 -7.24
C GLU A 27 -4.21 8.89 -7.90
N SER A 28 -3.53 7.96 -7.26
CA SER A 28 -3.48 6.56 -7.64
C SER A 28 -4.04 5.71 -6.52
N THR A 29 -4.88 4.73 -6.86
CA THR A 29 -5.52 3.83 -5.90
C THR A 29 -4.98 2.42 -6.09
N VAL A 30 -4.50 1.80 -5.01
CA VAL A 30 -3.97 0.43 -4.99
C VAL A 30 -4.82 -0.44 -4.07
N LEU A 31 -5.19 -1.65 -4.51
CA LEU A 31 -5.80 -2.63 -3.62
C LEU A 31 -4.71 -3.54 -3.05
N VAL A 32 -4.55 -3.55 -1.74
CA VAL A 32 -3.65 -4.46 -1.03
C VAL A 32 -4.48 -5.63 -0.53
N ILE A 33 -4.24 -6.80 -1.09
CA ILE A 33 -4.89 -8.04 -0.65
C ILE A 33 -3.96 -8.72 0.34
N TYR A 34 -4.39 -8.82 1.59
CA TYR A 34 -3.70 -9.54 2.64
C TYR A 34 -4.32 -10.93 2.81
N SER A 35 -3.65 -11.93 2.26
CA SER A 35 -4.07 -13.33 2.31
C SER A 35 -3.58 -14.07 3.56
N GLY A 36 -2.53 -13.59 4.23
CA GLY A 36 -1.91 -14.27 5.38
C GLY A 36 -0.38 -14.19 5.36
N GLY A 37 0.26 -15.17 6.01
CA GLY A 37 1.72 -15.25 6.16
C GLY A 37 2.25 -14.48 7.36
N THR A 38 3.56 -14.59 7.59
CA THR A 38 4.21 -14.10 8.82
C THR A 38 4.18 -12.58 8.99
N ILE A 39 3.94 -11.83 7.92
CA ILE A 39 3.88 -10.36 7.93
C ILE A 39 2.85 -9.81 8.94
N GLY A 40 1.74 -10.51 9.15
CA GLY A 40 0.69 -10.13 10.11
C GLY A 40 0.51 -11.09 11.28
N MET A 41 1.46 -12.01 11.53
CA MET A 41 1.44 -12.88 12.70
C MET A 41 1.86 -12.15 13.97
N GLN A 42 1.32 -12.54 15.12
CA GLN A 42 1.72 -12.03 16.44
C GLN A 42 2.28 -13.15 17.30
N SER A 43 3.28 -12.84 18.12
CA SER A 43 3.72 -13.76 19.17
C SER A 43 2.66 -13.84 20.24
N ASN A 44 2.15 -15.04 20.49
CA ASN A 44 1.27 -15.32 21.61
C ASN A 44 2.07 -15.37 22.93
N ALA A 45 1.38 -15.58 24.05
CA ALA A 45 2.00 -15.63 25.38
C ALA A 45 3.02 -16.78 25.54
N GLU A 46 2.97 -17.78 24.65
CA GLU A 46 3.85 -18.95 24.63
C GLU A 46 5.03 -18.77 23.66
N GLY A 47 5.13 -17.61 22.98
CA GLY A 47 6.19 -17.28 22.04
C GLY A 47 5.98 -17.82 20.62
N ALA A 48 4.88 -18.54 20.36
CA ALA A 48 4.53 -19.02 19.02
C ALA A 48 3.85 -17.91 18.20
N LEU A 49 4.06 -17.93 16.88
CA LEU A 49 3.46 -16.97 15.95
C LEU A 49 2.08 -17.45 15.51
N GLU A 50 1.05 -16.61 15.71
CA GLU A 50 -0.33 -16.89 15.30
C GLU A 50 -0.89 -15.78 14.39
N PRO A 51 -1.72 -16.11 13.37
CA PRO A 51 -2.41 -15.12 12.56
C PRO A 51 -3.37 -14.29 13.42
N ALA A 52 -3.29 -12.96 13.33
CA ALA A 52 -4.11 -12.07 14.13
C ALA A 52 -5.03 -11.21 13.26
N CYS A 53 -6.31 -11.62 13.17
CA CYS A 53 -7.30 -10.95 12.31
C CYS A 53 -7.47 -9.46 12.69
N ASN A 54 -7.57 -8.60 11.67
CA ASN A 54 -7.80 -7.14 11.79
C ASN A 54 -6.70 -6.38 12.56
N LYS A 55 -5.61 -7.04 12.96
CA LYS A 55 -4.51 -6.36 13.67
C LYS A 55 -3.63 -5.59 12.71
N LEU A 56 -3.39 -6.10 11.51
CA LEU A 56 -2.52 -5.46 10.52
C LEU A 56 -2.97 -4.02 10.21
N ALA A 57 -4.26 -3.84 9.89
CA ALA A 57 -4.86 -2.54 9.62
C ALA A 57 -4.64 -1.54 10.77
N SER A 58 -4.89 -1.97 12.01
CA SER A 58 -4.76 -1.13 13.20
C SER A 58 -3.33 -0.66 13.46
N HIS A 59 -2.33 -1.43 13.02
CA HIS A 59 -0.92 -1.09 13.18
C HIS A 59 -0.43 -0.19 12.06
N ILE A 60 -0.82 -0.46 10.82
CA ILE A 60 -0.52 0.41 9.68
C ILE A 60 -0.98 1.84 9.96
N ARG A 61 -2.15 2.03 10.59
CA ARG A 61 -2.63 3.37 11.02
C ARG A 61 -1.69 4.10 11.98
N LYS A 62 -0.89 3.38 12.77
CA LYS A 62 0.07 3.97 13.73
C LYS A 62 1.40 4.35 13.07
N LEU A 63 1.67 3.88 11.85
CA LEU A 63 2.95 4.05 11.18
C LEU A 63 2.88 5.25 10.22
N PRO A 64 3.56 6.38 10.53
CA PRO A 64 3.44 7.60 9.75
C PRO A 64 3.99 7.48 8.32
N PHE A 65 4.91 6.54 8.08
CA PHE A 65 5.45 6.27 6.74
C PHE A 65 4.51 5.42 5.86
N LEU A 66 3.51 4.75 6.45
CA LEU A 66 2.49 3.98 5.72
C LEU A 66 1.11 4.65 5.75
N HIS A 67 0.88 5.63 6.63
CA HIS A 67 -0.38 6.35 6.74
C HIS A 67 -0.16 7.83 7.10
N ASP A 68 -0.51 8.71 6.16
CA ASP A 68 -0.63 10.15 6.39
C ASP A 68 -2.05 10.50 6.83
N GLU A 69 -2.21 10.60 8.14
CA GLU A 69 -3.46 10.91 8.81
C GLU A 69 -3.95 12.34 8.48
N ASP A 70 -3.05 13.31 8.27
CA ASP A 70 -3.42 14.70 8.01
C ASP A 70 -3.99 14.88 6.60
N TYR A 71 -3.42 14.19 5.62
CA TYR A 71 -3.99 14.13 4.28
C TYR A 71 -5.32 13.37 4.30
N PHE A 72 -5.39 12.22 4.98
CA PHE A 72 -6.62 11.44 5.10
C PHE A 72 -7.77 12.27 5.69
N ARG A 73 -7.53 13.01 6.78
CA ARG A 73 -8.54 13.90 7.40
C ARG A 73 -9.04 14.99 6.46
N ARG A 74 -8.12 15.63 5.71
CA ARG A 74 -8.49 16.67 4.75
C ARG A 74 -9.34 16.13 3.60
N ARG A 75 -9.07 14.89 3.17
CA ARG A 75 -9.79 14.22 2.09
C ARG A 75 -11.16 13.70 2.51
N SER A 76 -11.21 12.94 3.60
CA SER A 76 -12.42 12.20 4.00
C SER A 76 -13.54 13.10 4.54
N GLY A 77 -13.26 14.37 4.80
CA GLY A 77 -14.21 15.30 5.42
C GLY A 77 -14.61 14.86 6.83
N GLU A 78 -15.32 15.72 7.53
CA GLU A 78 -15.67 15.53 8.96
C GLU A 78 -16.74 14.45 9.21
N SER A 79 -17.06 13.60 8.22
CA SER A 79 -18.24 12.70 8.25
C SER A 79 -17.97 11.21 8.00
N VAL A 80 -16.73 10.78 7.75
CA VAL A 80 -16.44 9.34 7.63
C VAL A 80 -15.89 8.81 8.95
N LYS A 81 -16.70 7.98 9.62
CA LYS A 81 -16.37 7.34 10.90
C LYS A 81 -15.01 6.63 10.83
N ARG A 82 -14.05 7.23 11.53
CA ARG A 82 -12.61 6.96 11.65
C ARG A 82 -12.20 5.52 12.06
N ALA A 83 -13.13 4.57 12.14
CA ALA A 83 -12.94 3.26 12.75
C ALA A 83 -13.27 2.06 11.85
N ILE A 84 -13.87 2.26 10.67
CA ILE A 84 -14.41 1.14 9.86
C ILE A 84 -13.79 1.06 8.45
N THR A 85 -13.16 2.13 7.94
CA THR A 85 -12.61 2.08 6.58
C THR A 85 -11.25 1.41 6.56
N ASN A 86 -11.02 0.48 5.63
CA ASN A 86 -9.69 -0.09 5.39
C ASN A 86 -8.88 0.75 4.41
N GLU A 87 -9.11 2.06 4.40
CA GLU A 87 -8.48 3.01 3.48
C GLU A 87 -7.30 3.69 4.14
N PHE A 88 -6.21 3.78 3.39
CA PHE A 88 -4.96 4.34 3.82
C PHE A 88 -4.37 5.23 2.74
N VAL A 89 -3.50 6.15 3.15
CA VAL A 89 -2.82 7.08 2.24
C VAL A 89 -1.35 7.08 2.58
N LEU A 90 -0.49 6.76 1.61
CA LEU A 90 0.95 6.92 1.79
C LEU A 90 1.33 8.41 1.84
N PRO A 91 2.35 8.81 2.61
CA PRO A 91 2.95 10.14 2.55
C PRO A 91 3.47 10.51 1.15
N GLU A 92 3.86 11.78 0.97
CA GLU A 92 4.46 12.22 -0.29
C GLU A 92 5.85 11.61 -0.46
N VAL A 93 6.04 10.93 -1.60
CA VAL A 93 7.33 10.41 -2.01
C VAL A 93 8.02 11.44 -2.88
N LEU A 94 9.24 11.83 -2.50
CA LEU A 94 10.01 12.84 -3.22
C LEU A 94 10.19 12.43 -4.70
N GLY A 95 9.99 13.39 -5.61
CA GLY A 95 10.13 13.16 -7.06
C GLY A 95 8.94 12.47 -7.72
N ARG A 96 7.86 12.14 -6.98
CA ARG A 96 6.65 11.52 -7.55
C ARG A 96 5.52 12.52 -7.70
N LYS A 97 4.83 12.44 -8.84
CA LYS A 97 3.71 13.33 -9.17
C LYS A 97 2.39 12.89 -8.55
N ARG A 98 2.27 11.62 -8.17
CA ARG A 98 1.01 11.01 -7.75
C ARG A 98 0.96 10.75 -6.26
N ARG A 99 -0.21 10.98 -5.68
CA ARG A 99 -0.51 10.56 -4.31
C ARG A 99 -1.07 9.15 -4.32
N VAL A 100 -0.48 8.24 -3.55
CA VAL A 100 -0.90 6.83 -3.51
C VAL A 100 -1.84 6.59 -2.33
N LEU A 101 -3.07 6.22 -2.65
CA LEU A 101 -4.06 5.69 -1.73
C LEU A 101 -4.09 4.18 -1.87
N TYR A 102 -4.33 3.48 -0.78
CA TYR A 102 -4.52 2.03 -0.83
C TYR A 102 -5.60 1.54 0.12
N THR A 103 -6.28 0.49 -0.32
CA THR A 103 -7.31 -0.19 0.48
C THR A 103 -6.78 -1.55 0.89
N LEU A 104 -6.85 -1.88 2.18
CA LEU A 104 -6.43 -3.17 2.71
C LEU A 104 -7.63 -4.12 2.77
N LEU A 105 -7.61 -5.16 1.96
CA LEU A 105 -8.57 -6.26 2.02
C LEU A 105 -7.93 -7.44 2.71
N GLU A 106 -8.37 -7.73 3.92
CA GLU A 106 -7.95 -8.89 4.69
C GLU A 106 -8.89 -10.08 4.39
N TYR A 107 -8.31 -11.22 4.03
CA TYR A 107 -9.07 -12.46 3.82
C TYR A 107 -9.51 -13.07 5.16
N ASP A 108 -10.68 -13.70 5.17
CA ASP A 108 -11.21 -14.47 6.30
C ASP A 108 -11.69 -15.85 5.78
N PRO A 109 -11.04 -16.97 6.15
CA PRO A 109 -9.87 -17.09 7.02
C PRO A 109 -8.57 -16.66 6.33
N LEU A 110 -7.57 -16.25 7.11
CA LEU A 110 -6.20 -16.06 6.61
C LEU A 110 -5.66 -17.41 6.13
N LEU A 111 -5.31 -17.48 4.84
CA LEU A 111 -4.79 -18.67 4.21
C LEU A 111 -3.27 -18.70 4.36
N ASP A 112 -2.79 -19.86 4.73
CA ASP A 112 -1.38 -20.16 4.71
C ASP A 112 -0.97 -20.68 3.31
N SER A 113 0.19 -20.23 2.81
CA SER A 113 0.78 -20.57 1.50
C SER A 113 1.21 -22.04 1.34
N SER A 114 0.74 -22.93 2.21
CA SER A 114 1.21 -24.31 2.31
C SER A 114 0.65 -25.25 1.25
N ASN A 115 1.43 -25.35 0.17
CA ASN A 115 1.83 -26.64 -0.36
C ASN A 115 3.37 -26.77 -0.17
N MET A 116 3.86 -26.88 1.08
CA MET A 116 5.28 -27.07 1.46
C MET A 116 5.39 -27.87 2.76
N THR A 117 6.53 -28.54 2.98
CA THR A 117 6.73 -29.58 4.02
C THR A 117 7.05 -28.99 5.41
N MET A 118 6.78 -29.75 6.49
CA MET A 118 6.90 -29.30 7.90
C MET A 118 8.29 -28.79 8.31
N ASP A 119 9.35 -29.26 7.67
CA ASP A 119 10.72 -28.82 8.00
C ASP A 119 11.04 -27.44 7.38
N GLU A 120 10.44 -27.13 6.22
CA GLU A 120 10.57 -25.83 5.56
C GLU A 120 9.77 -24.75 6.31
N TRP A 121 8.76 -25.16 7.08
CA TRP A 121 7.90 -24.33 7.93
C TRP A 121 8.62 -23.75 9.14
N ILE A 122 9.42 -24.57 9.83
CA ILE A 122 10.16 -24.15 11.03
C ILE A 122 11.24 -23.13 10.64
N CYS A 123 11.94 -23.36 9.53
CA CYS A 123 12.92 -22.40 9.02
C CYS A 123 12.27 -21.09 8.58
N LEU A 124 11.21 -21.12 7.77
CA LEU A 124 10.51 -19.90 7.33
C LEU A 124 9.97 -19.04 8.48
N ALA A 125 9.41 -19.67 9.51
CA ALA A 125 8.92 -18.99 10.71
C ALA A 125 10.06 -18.38 11.54
N GLU A 126 11.22 -19.04 11.58
CA GLU A 126 12.45 -18.49 12.15
C GLU A 126 13.10 -17.43 11.27
N ASP A 127 12.74 -17.30 10.00
CA ASP A 127 13.44 -16.43 9.06
C ASP A 127 12.69 -15.13 8.77
N ILE A 128 11.36 -15.17 8.73
CA ILE A 128 10.51 -13.96 8.84
C ILE A 128 10.41 -13.57 10.32
N LYS A 129 11.57 -13.54 10.98
CA LYS A 129 11.75 -13.56 12.44
C LYS A 129 11.05 -12.41 13.16
N LEU A 130 10.57 -11.42 12.41
CA LEU A 130 10.07 -10.16 12.88
C LEU A 130 8.81 -9.80 12.08
N PRO A 131 7.61 -10.00 12.65
CA PRO A 131 6.38 -9.46 12.08
C PRO A 131 6.50 -7.98 11.76
N ILE A 132 5.58 -7.39 10.98
CA ILE A 132 5.56 -5.93 10.75
C ILE A 132 5.49 -5.13 12.08
N PHE A 133 5.16 -5.78 13.19
CA PHE A 133 5.12 -5.21 14.53
C PHE A 133 6.51 -4.95 15.12
N GLU A 134 7.55 -5.62 14.63
CA GLU A 134 8.90 -5.52 15.17
C GLU A 134 9.72 -4.42 14.45
N PRO A 135 10.47 -3.56 15.17
CA PRO A 135 11.25 -2.47 14.59
C PRO A 135 12.30 -2.88 13.55
N ARG A 136 12.89 -4.09 13.64
CA ARG A 136 13.93 -4.55 12.72
C ARG A 136 13.42 -5.37 11.53
N SER A 137 12.10 -5.47 11.35
CA SER A 137 11.46 -6.22 10.25
C SER A 137 11.63 -5.52 8.90
N ASP A 138 12.01 -6.28 7.87
CA ASP A 138 12.05 -5.86 6.46
C ASP A 138 10.64 -5.80 5.83
N ALA A 139 9.63 -6.35 6.49
CA ALA A 139 8.27 -6.41 5.99
C ALA A 139 7.65 -5.02 5.77
N LYS A 140 8.05 -4.03 6.59
CA LYS A 140 7.61 -2.63 6.46
C LYS A 140 8.09 -2.03 5.14
N ASP A 141 9.37 -2.23 4.84
CA ASP A 141 10.02 -1.70 3.64
C ASP A 141 9.46 -2.42 2.42
N ASN A 142 9.36 -3.75 2.45
CA ASN A 142 8.81 -4.53 1.35
C ASN A 142 7.36 -4.13 1.02
N LEU A 143 6.51 -3.91 2.04
CA LEU A 143 5.13 -3.44 1.85
C LEU A 143 5.08 -2.03 1.26
N LEU A 144 5.86 -1.11 1.82
CA LEU A 144 5.92 0.28 1.37
C LEU A 144 6.36 0.36 -0.11
N GLU A 145 7.47 -0.28 -0.45
CA GLU A 145 8.02 -0.31 -1.81
C GLU A 145 7.03 -0.91 -2.81
N SER A 146 6.37 -2.01 -2.44
CA SER A 146 5.36 -2.65 -3.29
C SER A 146 4.20 -1.70 -3.63
N ILE A 147 3.71 -0.95 -2.64
CA ILE A 147 2.61 0.02 -2.84
C ILE A 147 3.10 1.22 -3.67
N ILE A 148 4.34 1.70 -3.43
CA ILE A 148 4.93 2.79 -4.21
C ILE A 148 5.06 2.40 -5.68
N ILE A 149 5.56 1.19 -5.97
CA ILE A 149 5.69 0.69 -7.34
C ILE A 149 4.33 0.57 -8.00
N ALA A 150 3.36 -0.08 -7.35
CA ALA A 150 2.03 -0.29 -7.89
C ALA A 150 1.27 1.03 -8.13
N GLY A 151 1.47 2.04 -7.27
CA GLY A 151 0.80 3.33 -7.37
C GLY A 151 1.41 4.27 -8.41
N ASN A 152 2.72 4.19 -8.65
CA ASN A 152 3.44 5.17 -9.49
C ASN A 152 3.85 4.65 -10.87
N TYR A 153 3.96 3.33 -11.05
CA TYR A 153 4.39 2.73 -12.31
C TYR A 153 3.31 1.87 -12.94
N VAL A 154 3.29 1.85 -14.26
CA VAL A 154 2.41 0.97 -15.05
C VAL A 154 3.24 -0.22 -15.51
N ILE A 155 3.30 -1.26 -14.68
CA ILE A 155 4.00 -2.53 -14.99
C ILE A 155 2.92 -3.60 -15.19
N PRO A 156 2.59 -3.98 -16.45
CA PRO A 156 1.50 -4.92 -16.74
C PRO A 156 1.93 -6.38 -16.54
N GLU A 157 2.55 -6.69 -15.40
CA GLU A 157 3.06 -8.02 -15.08
C GLU A 157 2.81 -8.38 -13.61
N VAL A 158 2.75 -9.69 -13.31
CA VAL A 158 2.82 -10.17 -11.94
C VAL A 158 4.29 -10.12 -11.49
N THR A 159 4.57 -9.37 -10.43
CA THR A 159 5.91 -9.11 -9.94
C THR A 159 6.06 -9.51 -8.48
N ILE A 160 7.30 -9.76 -8.06
CA ILE A 160 7.68 -10.00 -6.67
C ILE A 160 8.61 -8.87 -6.25
N CYS A 161 8.22 -8.13 -5.21
CA CYS A 161 9.02 -7.05 -4.63
C CYS A 161 9.59 -7.52 -3.30
N PHE A 162 10.91 -7.71 -3.23
CA PHE A 162 11.59 -8.19 -2.03
C PHE A 162 13.05 -7.73 -2.02
N GLY A 163 13.59 -7.38 -0.85
CA GLY A 163 15.02 -7.10 -0.70
C GLY A 163 15.52 -5.97 -1.61
N ARG A 164 14.70 -4.92 -1.77
CA ARG A 164 14.95 -3.77 -2.66
C ARG A 164 15.10 -4.13 -4.15
N LYS A 165 14.45 -5.20 -4.60
CA LYS A 165 14.43 -5.61 -6.01
C LYS A 165 13.00 -5.93 -6.43
N LEU A 166 12.69 -5.62 -7.68
CA LEU A 166 11.45 -6.01 -8.34
C LEU A 166 11.76 -7.11 -9.36
N PHE A 167 11.18 -8.28 -9.20
CA PHE A 167 11.37 -9.42 -10.09
C PHE A 167 10.09 -9.74 -10.86
N ARG A 168 10.24 -10.37 -12.04
CA ARG A 168 9.12 -10.97 -12.75
C ARG A 168 8.69 -12.25 -12.02
N GLY A 169 7.42 -12.35 -11.63
CA GLY A 169 6.93 -13.46 -10.80
C GLY A 169 7.18 -14.83 -11.42
N ASN A 170 6.94 -14.99 -12.72
CA ASN A 170 7.12 -16.28 -13.41
C ASN A 170 8.59 -16.67 -13.70
N ARG A 171 9.56 -15.85 -13.31
CA ARG A 171 11.00 -16.15 -13.42
C ARG A 171 11.71 -16.23 -12.06
N THR A 172 10.98 -15.96 -10.98
CA THR A 172 11.55 -15.86 -9.64
C THR A 172 11.47 -17.21 -8.94
N ILE A 173 12.54 -17.57 -8.24
CA ILE A 173 12.60 -18.73 -7.34
C ILE A 173 13.04 -18.28 -5.96
N LYS A 174 12.59 -18.98 -4.93
CA LYS A 174 13.08 -18.77 -3.57
C LYS A 174 14.43 -19.48 -3.44
N MET A 175 15.48 -18.71 -3.19
CA MET A 175 16.86 -19.19 -3.09
C MET A 175 17.32 -19.37 -1.66
N ASP A 176 16.84 -18.49 -0.78
CA ASP A 176 17.27 -18.44 0.60
C ASP A 176 16.05 -18.31 1.49
N ALA A 177 16.04 -19.07 2.58
CA ALA A 177 15.00 -18.96 3.58
C ALA A 177 15.29 -17.80 4.55
N ILE A 178 16.56 -17.54 4.85
CA ILE A 178 17.06 -16.68 5.95
C ILE A 178 17.53 -15.32 5.45
N GLY A 179 18.19 -15.29 4.29
CA GLY A 179 18.88 -14.11 3.80
C GLY A 179 17.97 -13.00 3.28
N LEU A 180 18.46 -11.76 3.36
CA LEU A 180 17.82 -10.57 2.77
C LEU A 180 17.66 -10.65 1.23
N ASN A 181 18.27 -11.66 0.60
CA ASN A 181 18.08 -12.02 -0.81
C ASN A 181 17.34 -13.35 -0.94
N ALA A 182 16.19 -13.47 -0.27
CA ALA A 182 15.37 -14.69 -0.27
C ALA A 182 14.95 -15.15 -1.67
N PHE A 183 14.83 -14.22 -2.62
CA PHE A 183 14.39 -14.48 -3.99
C PHE A 183 15.46 -14.09 -5.02
N ASP A 184 15.54 -14.87 -6.09
CA ASP A 184 16.36 -14.57 -7.26
C ASP A 184 15.66 -14.99 -8.56
N SER A 185 16.13 -14.46 -9.68
CA SER A 185 15.64 -14.77 -11.03
C SER A 185 16.83 -15.14 -11.93
N PRO A 186 17.29 -16.41 -11.88
CA PRO A 186 18.59 -16.82 -12.44
C PRO A 186 18.73 -16.57 -13.95
N CYS A 187 17.63 -16.62 -14.69
CA CYS A 187 17.62 -16.51 -16.15
C CYS A 187 17.19 -15.12 -16.65
N TYR A 188 16.76 -14.22 -15.76
CA TYR A 188 16.30 -12.87 -16.10
C TYR A 188 16.62 -11.93 -14.95
N GLY A 189 17.38 -10.85 -15.21
CA GLY A 189 17.65 -9.84 -14.18
C GLY A 189 16.36 -9.25 -13.58
N PRO A 190 16.46 -8.59 -12.41
CA PRO A 190 15.34 -7.87 -11.83
C PRO A 190 14.81 -6.81 -12.81
N LEU A 191 13.50 -6.60 -12.81
CA LEU A 191 12.82 -5.57 -13.59
C LEU A 191 13.20 -4.16 -13.11
N ALA A 192 13.48 -4.02 -11.81
CA ALA A 192 13.97 -2.79 -11.22
C ALA A 192 14.75 -3.05 -9.92
N LYS A 193 15.63 -2.13 -9.56
CA LYS A 193 16.27 -2.03 -8.24
C LYS A 193 15.72 -0.80 -7.52
N LEU A 194 15.38 -0.98 -6.25
CA LEU A 194 14.73 0.04 -5.42
C LEU A 194 15.80 0.72 -4.56
N GLY A 195 16.10 1.98 -4.87
CA GLY A 195 17.04 2.81 -4.11
C GLY A 195 16.48 4.22 -3.92
N ILE A 196 17.37 5.20 -3.73
CA ILE A 196 17.00 6.62 -3.77
C ILE A 196 16.32 6.93 -5.12
N ASP A 197 16.88 6.34 -6.17
CA ASP A 197 16.29 6.25 -7.50
C ASP A 197 15.86 4.80 -7.76
N ILE A 198 14.85 4.64 -8.61
CA ILE A 198 14.40 3.32 -9.07
C ILE A 198 15.02 3.10 -10.45
N GLU A 199 15.96 2.16 -10.51
CA GLU A 199 16.79 1.83 -11.68
C GLU A 199 16.32 0.56 -12.38
#